data_AF-A0A950H899-F1
#
_entry.id   AF-A0A950H899-F1
#
_cell.length_a   1.000
_cell.length_b   1.000
_cell.length_c   1.000
_cell.angle_alpha   90.00
_cell.angle_beta   90.00
_cell.angle_gamma   90.00
#
_symmetry.space_group_name_H-M   'P 1'
#
loop_
_entity.id
_entity.type
_entity.pdbx_description
1 polymer ?
#
loop_
_entity_poly.entity_id
_entity_poly.type
_entity_poly.pdbx_seq_one_letter_code
_entity_poly.pdbx_strand_id
1 'polypeptide(L)'
;MQVLEAGEAKYLLLEIDPEVVGNVAKQAGFEYKIDDQQRVMSLDLAVADRQAPLLLFDAADPGNLGWFSRCQFYVDGKTGSVLQTPLSLANQRDRSGRTIPNAVRVQITKELPGTFRMPGRQPVTEQVVYAVLFNLLQALQNTGVGVCGGPTV
;
A
#
# COMPACT_ATOMS: atom_id res chain seq x y z
N MET A 1 7.92 17.66 2.73
CA MET A 1 9.11 16.78 2.56
C MET A 1 10.36 17.49 3.04
N GLN A 2 11.10 16.84 3.94
CA GLN A 2 12.36 17.33 4.48
C GLN A 2 13.50 16.32 4.23
N VAL A 3 14.75 16.79 4.23
CA VAL A 3 15.92 15.91 4.19
C VAL A 3 16.46 15.79 5.61
N LEU A 4 16.61 14.56 6.11
CA LEU A 4 17.22 14.26 7.40
C LEU A 4 18.65 13.74 7.20
N GLU A 5 19.57 14.16 8.07
CA GLU A 5 20.92 13.62 8.14
C GLU A 5 21.04 12.74 9.40
N ALA A 6 21.37 11.46 9.20
CA ALA A 6 21.57 10.47 10.26
C ALA A 6 22.99 9.89 10.13
N GLY A 7 23.97 10.64 10.64
CA GLY A 7 25.39 10.33 10.41
C GLY A 7 25.76 10.49 8.94
N GLU A 8 26.32 9.45 8.32
CA GLU A 8 26.66 9.45 6.89
C GLU A 8 25.46 9.19 5.96
N ALA A 9 24.32 8.78 6.52
CA ALA A 9 23.13 8.44 5.75
C ALA A 9 22.18 9.64 5.61
N LYS A 10 21.69 9.86 4.38
CA LYS A 10 20.64 10.85 4.09
C LYS A 10 19.30 10.15 3.94
N TYR A 11 18.27 10.71 4.57
CA TYR A 11 16.90 10.24 4.49
C TYR A 11 15.98 11.35 3.97
N LEU A 12 14.88 10.96 3.33
CA LEU A 12 13.75 11.82 3.03
C LEU A 12 12.69 11.56 4.09
N LEU A 13 12.25 12.62 4.75
CA LEU A 13 11.11 12.58 5.66
C LEU A 13 9.89 13.14 4.93
N LEU A 14 8.87 12.29 4.78
CA LEU A 14 7.56 12.63 4.26
C LEU A 14 6.66 13.13 5.40
N GLU A 15 6.08 14.30 5.19
CA GLU A 15 5.13 14.92 6.13
C GLU A 15 3.70 14.54 5.71
N ILE A 16 3.39 13.25 5.86
CA ILE A 16 2.09 12.69 5.50
C ILE A 16 1.01 13.22 6.44
N ASP A 17 -0.01 13.85 5.87
CA ASP A 17 -1.14 14.43 6.58
C ASP A 17 -2.25 13.36 6.77
N PRO A 18 -2.59 12.99 8.02
CA PRO A 18 -3.64 12.00 8.30
C PRO A 18 -5.02 12.39 7.74
N GLU A 19 -5.34 13.68 7.69
CA GLU A 19 -6.65 14.15 7.22
C GLU A 19 -6.80 13.94 5.72
N VAL A 20 -5.75 14.28 4.96
CA VAL A 20 -5.70 14.03 3.51
C VAL A 20 -5.77 12.54 3.21
N VAL A 21 -5.01 11.73 3.95
CA VAL A 21 -5.01 10.27 3.78
C VAL A 21 -6.38 9.67 4.09
N GLY A 22 -7.05 10.14 5.15
CA GLY A 22 -8.41 9.72 5.48
C GLY A 22 -9.42 10.08 4.38
N ASN A 23 -9.29 11.27 3.79
CA ASN A 23 -10.13 11.69 2.67
C ASN A 23 -9.88 10.82 1.42
N VAL A 24 -8.63 10.45 1.13
CA VAL A 24 -8.29 9.51 0.05
C VAL A 24 -8.96 8.16 0.27
N ALA A 25 -8.89 7.60 1.48
CA ALA A 25 -9.51 6.32 1.81
C ALA A 25 -11.05 6.36 1.63
N LYS A 26 -11.70 7.43 2.12
CA LYS A 26 -13.14 7.67 1.93
C LYS A 26 -13.53 7.80 0.47
N GLN A 27 -12.78 8.59 -0.31
CA GLN A 27 -13.04 8.76 -1.75
C GLN A 27 -12.87 7.45 -2.51
N ALA A 28 -11.97 6.58 -2.03
CA ALA A 28 -11.83 5.24 -2.55
C ALA A 28 -12.91 4.27 -2.05
N GLY A 29 -13.83 4.66 -1.15
CA GLY A 29 -14.91 3.79 -0.68
C GLY A 29 -14.53 2.86 0.47
N PHE A 30 -13.45 3.15 1.19
CA PHE A 30 -13.04 2.41 2.38
C PHE A 30 -13.50 3.10 3.66
N GLU A 31 -13.99 2.30 4.60
CA GLU A 31 -13.93 2.65 6.01
C GLU A 31 -12.49 2.52 6.49
N TYR A 32 -12.03 3.43 7.34
CA TYR A 32 -10.65 3.45 7.76
C TYR A 32 -10.46 3.77 9.25
N LYS A 33 -9.38 3.25 9.79
CA LYS A 33 -8.78 3.68 11.05
C LYS A 33 -7.30 4.00 10.79
N ILE A 34 -6.90 5.22 11.12
CA ILE A 34 -5.51 5.67 11.00
C ILE A 34 -4.82 5.57 12.36
N ASP A 35 -3.63 4.99 12.37
CA ASP A 35 -2.66 5.08 13.45
C ASP A 35 -1.43 5.82 12.92
N ASP A 36 -1.24 7.05 13.36
CA ASP A 36 -0.19 7.93 12.87
C ASP A 36 1.03 7.92 13.81
N GLN A 37 2.12 7.32 13.35
CA GLN A 37 3.37 7.23 14.10
C GLN A 37 4.45 8.09 13.44
N GLN A 38 5.58 8.24 14.13
CA GLN A 38 6.68 9.09 13.67
C GLN A 38 7.27 8.64 12.33
N ARG A 39 7.45 7.32 12.13
CA ARG A 39 8.11 6.75 10.94
C ARG A 39 7.18 6.07 9.96
N VAL A 40 5.97 5.74 10.40
CA VAL A 40 4.99 5.02 9.60
C VAL A 40 3.61 5.56 9.91
N MET A 41 2.76 5.63 8.91
CA MET A 41 1.32 5.77 9.09
C MET A 41 0.67 4.45 8.74
N SER A 42 -0.10 3.87 9.66
CA SER A 42 -0.86 2.64 9.39
C SER A 42 -2.33 2.96 9.17
N LEU A 43 -2.91 2.32 8.17
CA LEU A 43 -4.32 2.42 7.82
C LEU A 43 -4.94 1.03 7.86
N ASP A 44 -5.83 0.79 8.80
CA ASP A 44 -6.73 -0.36 8.73
C ASP A 44 -7.92 0.03 7.87
N LEU A 45 -8.09 -0.65 6.74
CA LEU A 45 -9.08 -0.36 5.70
C LEU A 45 -10.05 -1.53 5.53
N ALA A 46 -11.35 -1.24 5.43
CA ALA A 46 -12.39 -2.24 5.16
C ALA A 46 -13.45 -1.70 4.20
N VAL A 47 -14.10 -2.58 3.45
CA VAL A 47 -15.26 -2.24 2.60
C VAL A 47 -16.49 -2.95 3.17
N ALA A 48 -17.29 -2.23 3.97
CA ALA A 48 -18.37 -2.81 4.77
C ALA A 48 -19.40 -3.59 3.94
N ASP A 49 -19.82 -3.04 2.80
CA ASP A 49 -20.85 -3.64 1.95
C ASP A 49 -20.34 -4.74 1.01
N ARG A 50 -19.05 -5.06 1.08
CA ARG A 50 -18.41 -6.05 0.21
C ARG A 50 -18.21 -7.38 0.95
N GLN A 51 -18.87 -8.43 0.47
CA GLN A 51 -18.68 -9.80 0.95
C GLN A 51 -17.59 -10.57 0.18
N ALA A 52 -17.23 -10.09 -1.01
CA ALA A 52 -16.16 -10.66 -1.81
C ALA A 52 -14.76 -10.18 -1.36
N PRO A 53 -13.71 -11.00 -1.49
CA PRO A 53 -12.36 -10.56 -1.20
C PRO A 53 -11.94 -9.31 -1.99
N LEU A 54 -11.03 -8.52 -1.43
CA LEU A 54 -10.29 -7.54 -2.23
C LEU A 54 -9.46 -8.27 -3.28
N LEU A 55 -9.28 -7.63 -4.44
CA LEU A 55 -8.74 -8.27 -5.63
C LEU A 55 -7.21 -8.42 -5.54
N LEU A 56 -6.76 -9.42 -4.77
CA LEU A 56 -5.37 -9.87 -4.71
C LEU A 56 -5.23 -11.15 -5.52
N PHE A 57 -4.34 -11.13 -6.51
CA PHE A 57 -4.09 -12.27 -7.39
C PHE A 57 -2.70 -12.82 -7.16
N ASP A 58 -2.59 -14.12 -6.91
CA ASP A 58 -1.28 -14.78 -6.94
C ASP A 58 -0.77 -14.78 -8.38
N ALA A 59 0.34 -14.08 -8.61
CA ALA A 59 1.01 -14.01 -9.90
C ALA A 59 1.62 -15.34 -10.34
N ALA A 60 1.89 -16.25 -9.40
CA ALA A 60 2.46 -17.56 -9.68
C ALA A 60 1.42 -18.59 -10.14
N ASP A 61 0.12 -18.30 -9.96
CA ASP A 61 -0.96 -19.19 -10.41
C ASP A 61 -1.11 -19.12 -11.95
N PRO A 62 -0.97 -20.24 -12.68
CA PRO A 62 -1.16 -20.30 -14.12
C PRO A 62 -2.53 -19.79 -14.60
N GLY A 63 -3.56 -19.86 -13.76
CA GLY A 63 -4.89 -19.31 -14.04
C GLY A 63 -4.94 -17.78 -14.09
N ASN A 64 -3.94 -17.10 -13.51
CA ASN A 64 -3.89 -15.65 -13.38
C ASN A 64 -2.94 -14.96 -14.38
N LEU A 65 -2.27 -15.70 -15.29
CA LEU A 65 -1.27 -15.14 -16.22
C LEU A 65 -1.83 -13.98 -17.08
N GLY A 66 -3.09 -14.09 -17.52
CA GLY A 66 -3.76 -13.03 -18.28
C GLY A 66 -4.10 -11.78 -17.46
N TRP A 67 -4.27 -11.93 -16.15
CA TRP A 67 -4.52 -10.85 -15.19
C TRP A 67 -3.25 -10.20 -14.69
N PHE A 68 -2.18 -10.98 -14.50
CA PHE A 68 -0.89 -10.52 -14.02
C PHE A 68 -0.34 -9.36 -14.87
N SER A 69 -0.43 -9.46 -16.20
CA SER A 69 0.02 -8.40 -17.12
C SER A 69 -0.83 -7.11 -17.10
N ARG A 70 -1.99 -7.14 -16.45
CA ARG A 70 -2.96 -6.03 -16.38
C ARG A 70 -2.95 -5.30 -15.04
N CYS A 71 -2.28 -5.85 -14.03
CA CYS A 71 -2.16 -5.22 -12.72
C CYS A 71 -1.29 -3.95 -12.82
N GLN A 72 -1.81 -2.84 -12.29
CA GLN A 72 -1.02 -1.61 -12.15
C GLN A 72 -0.02 -1.70 -10.98
N PHE A 73 -0.36 -2.50 -9.96
CA PHE A 73 0.43 -2.66 -8.75
C PHE A 73 0.83 -4.11 -8.54
N TYR A 74 2.04 -4.27 -8.04
CA TYR A 74 2.60 -5.55 -7.63
C TYR A 74 3.06 -5.47 -6.19
N VAL A 75 2.77 -6.50 -5.41
CA VAL A 75 3.10 -6.61 -4.00
C VAL A 75 4.04 -7.78 -3.81
N ASP A 76 5.16 -7.56 -3.13
CA ASP A 76 6.04 -8.63 -2.70
C ASP A 76 5.34 -9.52 -1.66
N GLY A 77 5.13 -10.79 -1.95
CA GLY A 77 4.34 -11.71 -1.13
C GLY A 77 4.95 -11.97 0.25
N LYS A 78 6.27 -11.80 0.40
CA LYS A 78 6.99 -12.01 1.65
C LYS A 78 6.96 -10.79 2.58
N THR A 79 7.12 -9.60 2.03
CA THR A 79 7.26 -8.35 2.81
C THR A 79 6.01 -7.50 2.81
N GLY A 80 5.08 -7.74 1.90
CA GLY A 80 3.92 -6.87 1.66
C GLY A 80 4.30 -5.57 0.95
N SER A 81 5.55 -5.36 0.53
CA SER A 81 5.98 -4.11 -0.10
C SER A 81 5.31 -3.95 -1.46
N VAL A 82 4.61 -2.83 -1.66
CA VAL A 82 4.07 -2.45 -2.97
C VAL A 82 5.24 -1.89 -3.79
N LEU A 83 5.62 -2.61 -4.86
CA LEU A 83 6.86 -2.39 -5.58
C LEU A 83 7.00 -0.94 -6.07
N GLN A 84 8.19 -0.36 -5.83
CA GLN A 84 8.56 1.01 -6.23
C GLN A 84 7.70 2.12 -5.60
N THR A 85 7.05 1.84 -4.47
CA THR A 85 6.29 2.83 -3.70
C THR A 85 6.71 2.78 -2.22
N PRO A 86 6.39 3.82 -1.42
CA PRO A 86 6.59 3.78 0.03
C PRO A 86 5.47 3.02 0.77
N LEU A 87 4.62 2.29 0.05
CA LEU A 87 3.46 1.60 0.59
C LEU A 87 3.76 0.13 0.86
N SER A 88 3.18 -0.42 1.92
CA SER A 88 3.07 -1.86 2.14
C SER A 88 1.62 -2.26 2.36
N LEU A 89 1.32 -3.52 2.08
CA LEU A 89 -0.01 -4.12 2.16
C LEU A 89 0.06 -5.42 2.96
N ALA A 90 -0.89 -5.62 3.86
CA ALA A 90 -1.05 -6.84 4.62
C ALA A 90 -2.54 -7.19 4.81
N ASN A 91 -2.83 -8.47 5.00
CA ASN A 91 -4.15 -8.93 5.37
C ASN A 91 -4.49 -8.49 6.81
N GLN A 92 -5.69 -7.95 7.03
CA GLN A 92 -6.21 -7.87 8.39
C GLN A 92 -6.66 -9.25 8.85
N ARG A 93 -6.51 -9.52 10.15
CA ARG A 93 -6.89 -10.79 10.76
C ARG A 93 -7.82 -10.54 11.94
N ASP A 94 -8.82 -11.40 12.08
CA ASP A 94 -9.71 -11.39 13.24
C ASP A 94 -8.97 -11.89 14.50
N ARG A 95 -9.68 -11.88 15.64
CA ARG A 95 -9.11 -12.36 16.92
C ARG A 95 -8.74 -13.84 16.92
N SER A 96 -9.29 -14.63 16.00
CA SER A 96 -8.96 -16.05 15.82
C SER A 96 -7.78 -16.27 14.87
N GLY A 97 -7.22 -15.19 14.31
CA GLY A 97 -6.11 -15.22 13.36
C GLY A 97 -6.53 -15.49 11.92
N ARG A 98 -7.82 -15.53 11.61
CA ARG A 98 -8.34 -15.72 10.25
C ARG A 98 -8.31 -14.40 9.50
N THR A 99 -7.97 -14.46 8.21
CA THR A 99 -7.98 -13.28 7.35
C THR A 99 -9.39 -12.74 7.18
N ILE A 100 -9.52 -11.41 7.18
CA ILE A 100 -10.77 -10.71 6.92
C ILE A 100 -10.79 -10.37 5.42
N PRO A 101 -11.62 -11.02 4.59
CA PRO A 101 -11.46 -10.98 3.13
C PRO A 101 -11.60 -9.59 2.51
N ASN A 102 -12.45 -8.75 3.09
CA ASN A 102 -12.75 -7.39 2.63
C ASN A 102 -11.97 -6.31 3.40
N ALA A 103 -10.92 -6.69 4.14
CA ALA A 103 -10.14 -5.76 4.94
C ALA A 103 -8.63 -5.99 4.82
N VAL A 104 -7.90 -4.89 4.64
CA VAL A 104 -6.44 -4.87 4.50
C VAL A 104 -5.84 -3.78 5.37
N ARG A 105 -4.58 -3.96 5.74
CA ARG A 105 -3.76 -2.93 6.35
C ARG A 105 -2.83 -2.38 5.29
N VAL A 106 -2.86 -1.06 5.10
CA VAL A 106 -1.86 -0.34 4.31
C VAL A 106 -0.96 0.41 5.27
N GLN A 107 0.35 0.40 5.02
CA GLN A 107 1.27 1.28 5.74
C GLN A 107 2.00 2.20 4.78
N ILE A 108 2.22 3.43 5.21
CA ILE A 108 2.99 4.45 4.48
C ILE A 108 4.28 4.70 5.26
N THR A 109 5.41 4.34 4.67
CA THR A 109 6.73 4.65 5.24
C THR A 109 7.01 6.14 5.08
N LYS A 110 7.24 6.85 6.19
CA LYS A 110 7.53 8.29 6.21
C LYS A 110 9.02 8.59 6.03
N GLU A 111 9.89 7.69 6.49
CA GLU A 111 11.34 7.84 6.36
C GLU A 111 11.87 6.96 5.22
N LEU A 112 12.34 7.57 4.13
CA LEU A 112 12.85 6.87 2.95
C LEU A 112 14.35 7.12 2.77
N PRO A 113 15.10 6.19 2.14
CA PRO A 113 16.47 6.46 1.74
C PRO A 113 16.56 7.72 0.86
N GLY A 114 17.61 8.54 1.01
CA GLY A 114 17.83 9.74 0.19
C GLY A 114 17.91 9.47 -1.32
N THR A 115 18.27 8.24 -1.69
CA THR A 115 18.33 7.74 -3.06
C THR A 115 17.01 7.17 -3.57
N PHE A 116 15.97 7.11 -2.73
CA PHE A 116 14.66 6.59 -3.12
C PHE A 116 14.07 7.42 -4.26
N ARG A 117 13.57 6.74 -5.29
CA ARG A 117 12.91 7.36 -6.44
C ARG A 117 11.69 6.56 -6.83
N MET A 118 10.66 7.27 -7.25
CA MET A 118 9.47 6.70 -7.84
C MET A 118 9.77 6.21 -9.27
N PRO A 119 8.88 5.40 -9.89
CA PRO A 119 9.01 4.99 -11.28
C PRO A 119 9.32 6.18 -12.21
N GLY A 120 10.20 5.97 -13.19
CA GLY A 120 10.68 7.05 -14.06
C GLY A 120 11.70 7.99 -13.39
N ARG A 121 12.33 7.58 -12.28
CA ARG A 121 13.32 8.35 -11.51
C ARG A 121 12.77 9.66 -10.93
N GLN A 122 11.46 9.74 -10.74
CA GLN A 122 10.81 10.93 -10.20
C GLN A 122 11.13 11.11 -8.71
N PRO A 123 11.28 12.36 -8.22
CA PRO A 123 11.37 12.62 -6.80
C PRO A 123 10.05 12.24 -6.12
N VAL A 124 10.15 11.68 -4.91
CA VAL A 124 8.96 11.40 -4.08
C VAL A 124 8.50 12.70 -3.42
N THR A 125 7.19 12.94 -3.44
CA THR A 125 6.53 14.07 -2.74
C THR A 125 5.26 13.55 -2.08
N GLU A 126 4.74 14.26 -1.10
CA GLU A 126 3.50 13.90 -0.41
C GLU A 126 2.32 13.75 -1.39
N GLN A 127 2.19 14.67 -2.35
CA GLN A 127 1.12 14.64 -3.36
C GLN A 127 1.19 13.37 -4.22
N VAL A 128 2.40 12.95 -4.61
CA VAL A 128 2.59 11.71 -5.36
C VAL A 128 2.22 10.50 -4.52
N VAL A 129 2.56 10.49 -3.22
CA VAL A 129 2.17 9.41 -2.31
C VAL A 129 0.65 9.32 -2.16
N TYR A 130 -0.05 10.44 -2.03
CA TYR A 130 -1.52 10.46 -1.98
C TYR A 130 -2.16 9.93 -3.26
N ALA A 131 -1.65 10.34 -4.43
CA ALA A 131 -2.15 9.86 -5.71
C ALA A 131 -1.91 8.34 -5.89
N VAL A 132 -0.73 7.85 -5.50
CA VAL A 132 -0.39 6.43 -5.56
C VAL A 132 -1.24 5.61 -4.60
N LEU A 133 -1.48 6.12 -3.38
CA LEU A 133 -2.40 5.50 -2.43
C LEU A 133 -3.80 5.38 -3.02
N PHE A 134 -4.36 6.47 -3.55
CA PHE A 134 -5.68 6.44 -4.18
C PHE A 134 -5.77 5.39 -5.28
N ASN A 135 -4.79 5.36 -6.19
CA ASN A 135 -4.75 4.40 -7.30
C ASN A 135 -4.62 2.95 -6.79
N LEU A 136 -3.84 2.70 -5.75
CA LEU A 136 -3.73 1.37 -5.13
C LEU A 136 -5.08 0.93 -4.55
N LEU A 137 -5.78 1.81 -3.84
CA LEU A 137 -7.08 1.52 -3.26
C LEU A 137 -8.16 1.27 -4.32
N GLN A 138 -8.12 2.01 -5.43
CA GLN A 138 -8.98 1.74 -6.59
C GLN A 138 -8.65 0.38 -7.22
N ALA A 139 -7.36 0.05 -7.36
CA ALA A 139 -6.94 -1.22 -7.93
C ALA A 139 -7.41 -2.42 -7.10
N LEU A 140 -7.35 -2.32 -5.77
CA LEU A 140 -7.81 -3.37 -4.84
C LEU A 140 -9.31 -3.68 -4.96
N GLN A 141 -10.11 -2.76 -5.47
CA GLN A 141 -11.56 -2.98 -5.63
C GLN A 141 -11.98 -3.35 -7.04
N ASN A 142 -11.32 -2.77 -8.05
CA ASN A 142 -11.85 -2.73 -9.42
C ASN A 142 -11.04 -3.54 -10.43
N THR A 143 -9.71 -3.57 -10.32
CA THR A 143 -8.85 -4.13 -11.38
C THR A 143 -7.96 -5.27 -10.92
N GLY A 144 -7.53 -5.27 -9.66
CA GLY A 144 -6.58 -6.25 -9.14
C GLY A 144 -5.21 -5.69 -8.80
N VAL A 145 -4.59 -6.32 -7.81
CA VAL A 145 -3.20 -6.14 -7.42
C VAL A 145 -2.53 -7.51 -7.46
N GLY A 146 -1.39 -7.61 -8.16
CA GLY A 146 -0.65 -8.87 -8.29
C GLY A 146 0.26 -9.10 -7.09
N VAL A 147 0.21 -10.27 -6.48
CA VAL A 147 1.16 -10.69 -5.44
C VAL A 147 2.25 -11.51 -6.12
N CYS A 148 3.50 -11.07 -5.99
CA CYS A 148 4.68 -11.69 -6.60
C CYS A 148 5.72 -12.03 -5.54
N GLY A 149 6.46 -13.13 -5.73
CA GLY A 149 7.59 -13.47 -4.86
C GLY A 149 7.20 -14.24 -3.58
N GLY A 150 7.33 -15.57 -3.64
CA GLY A 150 7.19 -16.48 -2.50
C GLY A 150 5.73 -16.80 -2.10
N PRO A 151 5.50 -17.80 -1.23
CA PRO A 151 4.14 -18.20 -0.84
C PRO A 151 3.42 -17.04 -0.15
N THR A 152 2.16 -16.82 -0.55
CA THR A 152 1.25 -15.80 0.00
C THR A 152 1.14 -15.89 1.53
N VAL A 153 1.29 -14.76 2.24
CA VAL A 153 1.23 -14.62 3.71
C VAL A 153 -0.16 -14.22 4.23
#